data_AF-A0A3C0TXW2-F1
#
_entry.id   AF-A0A3C0TXW2-F1
#
_cell.length_a   1.000
_cell.length_b   1.000
_cell.length_c   1.000
_cell.angle_alpha   90.00
_cell.angle_beta   90.00
_cell.angle_gamma   90.00
#
_symmetry.space_group_name_H-M   'P 1'
#
loop_
_entity.id
_entity.type
_entity.pdbx_description
1 polymer ?
#
loop_
_entity_poly.entity_id
_entity_poly.type
_entity_poly.pdbx_seq_one_letter_code
_entity_poly.pdbx_strand_id
1 'polypeptide(L)' 'MSEAAYSPRLQNHYNSVIRAAMVEQFGYKNIMQVPVLDKVVLNMGVGSTR' A
#
# COMPACT_ATOMS: atom_id res chain seq x y z
N MET A 1 -16.32 -19.52 -10.21
CA MET A 1 -15.93 -18.87 -11.48
C MET A 1 -14.58 -18.20 -11.27
N SER A 2 -13.52 -18.99 -11.48
CA SER A 2 -12.13 -18.60 -11.80
C SER A 2 -11.68 -17.19 -11.39
N GLU A 3 -11.20 -17.04 -10.15
CA GLU A 3 -9.78 -16.90 -9.79
C GLU A 3 -8.81 -16.44 -10.90
N ALA A 4 -9.18 -15.46 -11.72
CA ALA A 4 -8.21 -14.65 -12.41
C ALA A 4 -7.41 -13.90 -11.34
N ALA A 5 -6.07 -13.91 -11.44
CA ALA A 5 -5.16 -13.24 -10.53
C ALA A 5 -5.51 -11.74 -10.41
N TYR A 6 -6.43 -11.40 -9.52
CA TYR A 6 -6.90 -10.04 -9.32
C TYR A 6 -5.84 -9.31 -8.51
N SER A 7 -5.03 -8.52 -9.20
CA SER A 7 -4.14 -7.57 -8.54
C SER A 7 -4.91 -6.27 -8.26
N PRO A 8 -5.07 -5.85 -7.00
CA PRO A 8 -5.70 -4.58 -6.64
C PRO A 8 -5.06 -3.41 -7.38
N ARG A 9 -5.89 -2.47 -7.85
CA ARG A 9 -5.43 -1.27 -8.59
C ARG A 9 -4.33 -0.51 -7.85
N LEU A 10 -4.47 -0.35 -6.53
CA LEU A 10 -3.50 0.36 -5.71
C LEU A 10 -2.18 -0.41 -5.56
N GLN A 11 -2.22 -1.74 -5.50
CA GLN A 11 -1.02 -2.56 -5.47
C GLN A 11 -0.22 -2.44 -6.78
N ASN A 12 -0.91 -2.48 -7.92
CA ASN A 12 -0.29 -2.26 -9.22
C ASN A 12 0.35 -0.87 -9.31
N HIS A 13 -0.38 0.16 -8.89
CA HIS A 13 0.12 1.54 -8.91
C HIS A 13 1.33 1.75 -7.99
N TYR A 14 1.34 1.12 -6.81
CA TYR A 14 2.48 1.14 -5.90
C TYR A 14 3.73 0.53 -6.53
N ASN A 15 3.58 -0.65 -7.15
CA ASN A 15 4.69 -1.37 -7.76
C ASN A 15 5.26 -0.66 -9.00
N SER A 16 4.40 -0.04 -9.83
CA SER A 16 4.84 0.55 -11.11
C SER A 16 5.27 2.01 -11.01
N VAL A 17 4.61 2.82 -10.18
CA VAL A 17 4.83 4.27 -10.14
C VAL A 17 5.49 4.69 -8.83
N ILE A 18 4.88 4.36 -7.70
CA ILE A 18 5.29 4.91 -6.40
C ILE A 18 6.68 4.41 -6.01
N ARG A 19 6.96 3.11 -6.20
CA ARG A 19 8.24 2.52 -5.81
C ARG A 19 9.42 3.17 -6.54
N ALA A 20 9.29 3.41 -7.84
CA ALA A 20 10.33 4.05 -8.64
C ALA A 20 10.54 5.51 -8.19
N ALA A 21 9.46 6.26 -8.03
CA ALA A 21 9.52 7.65 -7.54
C ALA A 21 10.16 7.76 -6.15
N MET A 22 9.90 6.81 -5.24
CA MET A 22 10.49 6.82 -3.90
C MET A 22 12.00 6.51 -3.92
N VAL A 23 12.46 5.61 -4.79
CA VAL A 23 13.89 5.35 -4.93
C VAL A 23 14.62 6.56 -5.50
N GLU A 24 14.04 7.23 -6.49
CA GLU A 24 14.62 8.43 -7.10
C GLU A 24 14.68 9.62 -6.12
N GLN A 25 13.58 9.87 -5.39
CA GLN A 25 13.51 11.00 -4.45
C GLN A 25 14.39 10.84 -3.21
N PHE A 26 14.51 9.62 -2.68
CA PHE A 26 15.17 9.38 -1.39
C PHE A 26 16.50 8.62 -1.51
N GLY A 27 16.88 8.18 -2.70
CA GLY A 27 18.18 7.56 -2.96
C GLY A 27 18.40 6.21 -2.26
N TYR A 28 17.34 5.42 -2.08
CA TYR A 28 17.44 4.10 -1.44
C TYR A 28 18.41 3.19 -2.19
N LYS A 29 19.46 2.73 -1.50
CA LYS A 29 20.48 1.82 -2.08
C LYS A 29 19.94 0.40 -2.26
N ASN A 30 18.93 0.02 -1.48
CA ASN A 30 18.32 -1.30 -1.52
C ASN A 30 16.82 -1.17 -1.80
N ILE A 31 16.36 -1.95 -2.76
CA ILE A 31 14.98 -2.03 -3.25
C ILE A 31 14.00 -2.46 -2.13
N MET A 32 14.48 -3.19 -1.12
CA MET A 32 13.70 -3.62 0.05
C MET A 32 13.58 -2.55 1.14
N GLN A 33 14.30 -1.43 1.03
CA GLN A 33 14.18 -0.30 1.97
C GLN A 33 12.99 0.63 1.64
N VAL A 34 12.37 0.45 0.47
CA VAL A 34 11.21 1.27 0.09
C VAL A 34 10.04 0.96 1.05
N PRO A 35 9.49 1.97 1.75
CA PRO A 35 8.41 1.78 2.72
C PRO A 35 7.17 1.12 2.14
N VAL A 36 6.61 0.14 2.86
CA VAL A 36 5.42 -0.62 2.47
C VAL A 36 4.31 -0.44 3.50
N LEU A 37 3.05 -0.45 3.06
CA LEU A 37 1.88 -0.42 3.95
C LEU A 37 1.68 -1.79 4.62
N ASP A 38 1.83 -1.85 5.94
CA ASP A 38 1.67 -3.09 6.71
C ASP A 38 0.19 -3.41 7.00
N LYS A 39 -0.53 -2.48 7.63
CA LYS A 39 -1.97 -2.63 7.90
C LYS A 39 -2.70 -1.30 7.98
N VAL A 40 -3.99 -1.33 7.66
CA VAL A 40 -4.93 -0.23 7.89
C VAL A 40 -5.86 -0.64 9.02
N VAL A 41 -5.75 0.01 10.18
CA VAL A 41 -6.65 -0.22 11.31
C VAL A 41 -7.79 0.79 11.24
N LEU A 42 -9.01 0.31 11.00
CA LEU A 42 -10.21 1.13 11.11
C LEU A 42 -10.79 0.96 12.51
N ASN A 43 -10.79 2.02 13.31
CA ASN A 43 -11.48 2.06 14.59
C ASN A 43 -12.76 2.89 14.43
N MET A 44 -13.90 2.35 14.87
CA MET A 44 -15.15 3.07 14.95
C MET A 44 -15.62 3.08 16.41
N GLY A 45 -15.50 4.23 17.06
CA GLY A 45 -16.03 4.44 18.40
C GLY A 45 -17.53 4.72 18.34
N VAL A 46 -18.36 3.69 18.54
CA VAL A 46 -19.81 3.87 18.72
C VAL A 46 -20.12 4.11 20.19
N GLY A 47 -19.94 5.35 20.63
CA GLY A 47 -20.45 5.81 21.92
C GLY A 47 -21.98 5.78 21.90
N SER A 48 -22.60 5.13 22.88
CA SER A 48 -24.05 5.04 23.05
C SER A 48 -24.67 6.44 23.10
N THR A 49 -25.34 6.85 22.02
CA THR A 49 -26.23 8.01 22.04
C THR A 49 -27.42 7.67 22.95
N ARG A 50 -27.52 8.36 24.08
CA ARG A 50 -28.74 8.45 24.89
C ARG A 50 -29.79 9.28 24.18
#